data_AF-J1F9A7-F1
#
_entry.id   AF-J1F9A7-F1
#
_cell.length_a   1.000
_cell.length_b   1.000
_cell.length_c   1.000
_cell.angle_alpha   90.00
_cell.angle_beta   90.00
_cell.angle_gamma   90.00
#
_symmetry.space_group_name_H-M   'P 1'
#
loop_
_entity.id
_entity.type
_entity.pdbx_description
1 polymer ?
#
loop_
_entity_poly.entity_id
_entity_poly.type
_entity_poly.pdbx_seq_one_letter_code
_entity_poly.pdbx_strand_id
1 'polypeptide(L)'
;MRKIVLALLFSVSLFATETYTLQLHRGWNLVGNIPNLDLITDNANIDLVWKYDAEMWQYHSNRLNRGDILEISPFNGVWVLAKTATTIDIPVQETIVEYIETNKVVSEGFSLGVPSEELPVFSKAFSDEDLKAMSSADQYKALDKILSSFFIGFPKNEFEMILQMDRPVTYIRNMLLKTKIGNFETAEQTTQLYHYSWNRKTSEMALARLYSLEPSKEYLNFWVAYMLANSKFYSASLELSTVNMSTGANLLRELYEQLDNGYTMDSMTYNYLLSEEYWRRFRSPEDNTRESLELMVGIFDDSLVPIASQACKDFSYNERDQNLEISFNYNTEPLEINGTEITRCKDFYREIIANNPLLKDWFILNWLDFYLPNYSAEEKENFMAELYAVGATNYQDIFLNIIFSDDFIEHSQRFKSFEELYLPVSKKINFYPGTSTFRTWVSEAHNSNQPPMYYKLGRDMVTPSDTLSFSQLTKTVRETMFLDQKTNMFSDWDAGWGSEFLFSLDFSSQEALIKDVFMFLVGREPTANEITGLSTVTIDYDLKSNDQKGKALMVILDYVSRLSELYITWKPE
;
A
#
# COMPACT_ATOMS: atom_id res chain seq x y z
N MET A 1 -3.15 13.42 18.06
CA MET A 1 -2.42 14.69 17.83
C MET A 1 -1.43 14.97 18.97
N ARG A 2 -0.21 14.42 18.89
CA ARG A 2 1.04 14.91 19.51
C ARG A 2 2.11 13.87 19.23
N LYS A 3 3.31 14.33 18.85
CA LYS A 3 4.50 13.61 18.41
C LYS A 3 4.57 13.36 16.89
N ILE A 4 4.91 14.41 16.15
CA ILE A 4 5.71 14.32 14.91
C ILE A 4 6.95 15.19 15.13
N VAL A 5 8.01 14.81 14.40
CA VAL A 5 9.25 15.50 14.04
C VAL A 5 10.33 15.54 15.14
N LEU A 6 11.60 15.16 14.93
CA LEU A 6 12.47 15.11 13.75
C LEU A 6 13.65 14.14 14.05
N ALA A 7 14.12 13.38 13.05
CA ALA A 7 15.50 12.90 13.00
C ALA A 7 15.88 12.65 11.52
N LEU A 8 16.80 13.46 10.98
CA LEU A 8 17.84 13.05 10.02
C LEU A 8 18.69 14.26 9.61
N LEU A 9 20.01 14.08 9.69
CA LEU A 9 21.15 14.69 9.00
C LEU A 9 22.24 15.19 9.97
N PHE A 10 23.40 14.52 9.95
CA PHE A 10 24.67 15.00 10.52
C PHE A 10 25.82 14.61 9.60
N SER A 11 26.60 15.60 9.13
CA SER A 11 28.07 15.56 9.01
C SER A 11 28.60 16.68 8.11
N VAL A 12 29.12 17.77 8.70
CA VAL A 12 30.38 18.44 8.28
C VAL A 12 31.00 19.12 9.51
N SER A 13 32.29 18.92 9.75
CA SER A 13 33.05 19.54 10.84
C SER A 13 33.75 20.83 10.40
N LEU A 14 33.59 21.92 11.15
CA LEU A 14 34.43 23.13 11.05
C LEU A 14 34.51 23.83 12.43
N PHE A 15 35.70 24.29 12.82
CA PHE A 15 36.00 24.89 14.12
C PHE A 15 35.85 26.42 14.09
N ALA A 16 35.14 27.01 15.07
CA ALA A 16 35.23 28.45 15.38
C ALA A 16 34.84 28.75 16.84
N THR A 17 35.50 29.72 17.45
CA THR A 17 35.41 30.11 18.88
C THR A 17 34.69 31.45 19.06
N GLU A 18 33.38 31.51 18.81
CA GLU A 18 32.58 32.72 19.05
C GLU A 18 31.28 32.40 19.81
N THR A 19 30.80 33.37 20.58
CA THR A 19 29.50 33.34 21.27
C THR A 19 28.40 33.30 20.21
N TYR A 20 27.45 32.36 20.29
CA TYR A 20 26.37 32.26 19.29
C TYR A 20 25.14 33.03 19.73
N THR A 21 24.68 33.91 18.86
CA THR A 21 23.44 34.66 19.02
C THR A 21 22.31 33.91 18.30
N LEU A 22 21.40 33.29 19.05
CA LEU A 22 20.27 32.54 18.51
C LEU A 22 19.05 33.45 18.37
N GLN A 23 18.49 33.54 17.16
CA GLN A 23 17.20 34.20 16.91
C GLN A 23 16.05 33.23 17.12
N LEU A 24 15.14 33.58 18.03
CA LEU A 24 13.92 32.83 18.33
C LEU A 24 12.72 33.55 17.72
N HIS A 25 11.87 32.80 17.03
CA HIS A 25 10.58 33.30 16.57
C HIS A 25 9.52 33.16 17.68
N ARG A 26 8.47 33.97 17.62
CA ARG A 26 7.31 33.83 18.52
C ARG A 26 6.69 32.43 18.35
N GLY A 27 6.59 31.68 19.44
CA GLY A 27 6.13 30.29 19.44
C GLY A 27 7.23 29.31 19.86
N TRP A 28 7.07 28.04 19.49
CA TRP A 28 8.01 26.97 19.82
C TRP A 28 9.20 26.96 18.86
N ASN A 29 10.41 26.92 19.41
CA ASN A 29 11.66 26.86 18.67
C ASN A 29 12.43 25.61 19.12
N LEU A 30 12.92 24.80 18.18
CA LEU A 30 13.85 23.72 18.46
C LEU A 30 15.27 24.30 18.43
N VAL A 31 15.97 24.24 19.57
CA VAL A 31 17.33 24.80 19.71
C VAL A 31 18.42 23.78 19.38
N GLY A 32 18.04 22.50 19.22
CA GLY A 32 18.92 21.41 18.79
C GLY A 32 19.43 20.52 19.93
N ASN A 33 20.28 19.56 19.56
CA ASN A 33 21.01 18.68 20.47
C ASN A 33 22.40 19.29 20.69
N ILE A 34 22.49 20.30 21.56
CA ILE A 34 23.76 20.97 21.86
C ILE A 34 24.33 20.34 23.14
N PRO A 35 25.38 19.50 23.05
CA PRO A 35 26.09 19.08 24.24
C PRO A 35 26.70 20.32 24.88
N ASN A 36 26.52 20.50 26.19
CA ASN A 36 26.98 21.63 27.00
C ASN A 36 26.17 22.94 26.90
N LEU A 37 24.86 22.87 26.60
CA LEU A 37 23.99 24.05 26.61
C LEU A 37 23.60 24.46 28.04
N ASP A 38 24.25 25.50 28.58
CA ASP A 38 23.75 26.24 29.76
C ASP A 38 22.80 27.36 29.29
N LEU A 39 21.50 27.07 29.29
CA LEU A 39 20.44 28.03 28.99
C LEU A 39 20.00 28.73 30.28
N ILE A 40 20.79 29.71 30.70
CA ILE A 40 20.41 30.65 31.77
C ILE A 40 19.92 31.93 31.10
N THR A 41 18.61 32.02 30.93
CA THR A 41 17.97 33.23 30.39
C THR A 41 17.07 33.81 31.47
N ASP A 42 17.42 34.99 31.99
CA ASP A 42 16.48 35.85 32.72
C ASP A 42 15.59 36.66 31.73
N ASN A 43 15.47 36.21 30.48
CA ASN A 43 14.70 36.89 29.44
C ASN A 43 13.20 36.67 29.68
N ALA A 44 12.49 37.74 30.03
CA ALA A 44 11.05 37.73 30.29
C ALA A 44 10.19 37.26 29.08
N ASN A 45 10.78 37.21 27.89
CA ASN A 45 10.14 36.74 26.67
C ASN A 45 10.22 35.22 26.47
N ILE A 46 10.89 34.47 27.35
CA ILE A 46 10.93 33.00 27.31
C ILE A 46 10.11 32.44 28.47
N ASP A 47 9.13 31.58 28.16
CA ASP A 47 8.25 30.99 29.17
C ASP A 47 8.66 29.59 29.60
N LEU A 48 9.14 28.78 28.66
CA LEU A 48 9.17 27.33 28.81
C LEU A 48 10.40 26.75 28.12
N VAL A 49 11.12 25.89 28.83
CA VAL A 49 12.19 25.07 28.26
C VAL A 49 11.86 23.60 28.50
N TRP A 50 11.79 22.81 27.42
CA TRP A 50 11.44 21.39 27.49
C TRP A 50 12.58 20.54 26.98
N LYS A 51 12.84 19.44 27.69
CA LYS A 51 13.74 18.38 27.27
C LYS A 51 12.90 17.18 26.84
N TYR A 52 13.23 16.63 25.67
CA TYR A 52 12.76 15.31 25.28
C TYR A 52 13.84 14.28 25.61
N ASP A 53 13.47 13.25 26.36
CA ASP A 53 14.21 12.00 26.52
C ASP A 53 13.39 10.89 25.82
N ALA A 54 14.03 9.86 25.28
CA ALA A 54 13.41 8.82 24.46
C ALA A 54 12.19 8.15 25.15
N GLU A 55 12.12 8.20 26.47
CA GLU A 55 11.07 7.61 27.28
C GLU A 55 10.07 8.63 27.87
N MET A 56 10.42 9.92 28.01
CA MET A 56 9.55 10.91 28.68
C MET A 56 9.86 12.37 28.35
N TRP A 57 8.83 13.22 28.43
CA TRP A 57 8.99 14.68 28.38
C TRP A 57 9.29 15.24 29.76
N GLN A 58 10.37 16.02 29.90
CA GLN A 58 10.75 16.67 31.16
C GLN A 58 10.55 18.19 31.04
N TYR A 59 9.77 18.73 31.97
CA TYR A 59 9.47 20.14 32.08
C TYR A 59 10.50 20.85 32.95
N HIS A 60 11.04 21.95 32.46
CA HIS A 60 11.84 22.87 33.26
C HIS A 60 11.23 24.28 33.15
N SER A 61 11.23 25.01 34.26
CA SER A 61 10.93 26.45 34.25
C SER A 61 11.96 27.20 33.38
N ASN A 62 11.87 28.53 33.30
CA ASN A 62 12.78 29.42 32.55
C ASN A 62 14.30 29.32 32.89
N ARG A 63 14.74 28.27 33.62
CA ARG A 63 16.13 27.96 33.94
C ARG A 63 16.36 26.47 33.73
N LEU A 64 17.40 26.14 32.95
CA LEU A 64 17.91 24.79 32.77
C LEU A 64 19.38 24.79 33.18
N ASN A 65 19.74 24.10 34.25
CA ASN A 65 21.13 24.05 34.74
C ASN A 65 21.82 22.78 34.26
N ARG A 66 23.15 22.84 34.05
CA ARG A 66 24.03 21.70 33.77
C ARG A 66 23.77 20.43 34.60
N GLY A 67 23.39 20.56 35.87
CA GLY A 67 23.13 19.41 36.76
C GLY A 67 21.89 18.59 36.41
N ASP A 68 21.00 19.12 35.56
CA ASP A 68 19.74 18.48 35.17
C ASP A 68 19.88 17.59 33.92
N ILE A 69 21.06 17.56 33.29
CA ILE A 69 21.37 16.75 32.10
C ILE A 69 22.49 15.78 32.45
N LEU A 70 22.14 14.59 32.95
CA LEU A 70 23.13 13.59 33.36
C LEU A 70 23.60 12.67 32.22
N GLU A 71 22.82 12.47 31.16
CA GLU A 71 23.21 11.72 29.96
C GLU A 71 22.58 12.32 28.69
N ILE A 72 23.34 12.35 27.59
CA ILE A 72 22.89 12.83 26.28
C ILE A 72 22.89 11.64 25.31
N SER A 73 21.70 11.27 24.87
CA SER A 73 21.47 10.38 23.73
C SER A 73 21.32 11.23 22.45
N PRO A 74 21.69 10.72 21.26
CA PRO A 74 21.47 11.42 19.98
C PRO A 74 19.99 11.76 19.68
N PHE A 75 19.05 11.24 20.47
CA PHE A 75 17.61 11.49 20.35
C PHE A 75 17.07 12.59 21.30
N ASN A 76 17.93 13.31 22.02
CA ASN A 76 17.52 14.36 22.96
C ASN A 76 17.52 15.74 22.28
N GLY A 77 16.46 16.54 22.50
CA GLY A 77 16.34 17.90 21.95
C GLY A 77 15.74 18.89 22.96
N VAL A 78 16.19 20.15 22.88
CA VAL A 78 15.69 21.26 23.72
C VAL A 78 14.74 22.15 22.94
N TRP A 79 13.53 22.33 23.48
CA TRP A 79 12.50 23.22 22.92
C TRP A 79 12.31 24.45 23.79
N VAL A 80 12.24 25.62 23.16
CA VAL A 80 12.03 26.91 23.83
C VAL A 80 10.77 27.58 23.32
N LEU A 81 9.87 27.95 24.24
CA LEU A 81 8.68 28.75 23.91
C LEU A 81 8.98 30.25 24.14
N ALA A 82 9.04 31.01 23.05
CA ALA A 82 9.22 32.46 23.08
C ALA A 82 7.87 33.19 22.90
N LYS A 83 7.54 34.11 23.81
CA LYS A 83 6.32 34.94 23.75
C LYS A 83 6.30 35.90 22.57
N THR A 84 7.48 36.36 22.19
CA THR A 84 7.75 37.31 21.12
C THR A 84 9.04 36.90 20.42
N ALA A 85 9.27 37.41 19.20
CA ALA A 85 10.56 37.22 18.55
C ALA A 85 11.64 37.88 19.41
N THR A 86 12.66 37.11 19.79
CA THR A 86 13.73 37.56 20.69
C THR A 86 15.04 36.91 20.29
N THR A 87 16.13 37.47 20.77
CA THR A 87 17.46 36.92 20.59
C THR A 87 18.01 36.48 21.94
N ILE A 88 18.75 35.37 21.97
CA ILE A 88 19.48 34.92 23.16
C ILE A 88 20.93 34.61 22.79
N ASP A 89 21.85 34.99 23.67
CA ASP A 89 23.26 34.64 23.52
C ASP A 89 23.54 33.33 24.26
N ILE A 90 24.17 32.39 23.56
CA ILE A 90 24.55 31.09 24.09
C ILE A 90 26.06 31.10 24.34
N PRO A 91 26.51 30.98 25.61
CA PRO A 91 27.93 30.84 25.90
C PRO A 91 28.40 29.45 25.45
N VAL A 92 29.33 29.39 24.51
CA VAL A 92 29.91 28.13 24.03
C VAL A 92 31.14 27.82 24.86
N GLN A 93 31.13 26.68 25.56
CA GLN A 93 32.37 25.99 25.92
C GLN A 93 32.52 24.79 25.00
N GLU A 94 33.48 24.88 24.07
CA GLU A 94 33.95 23.82 23.17
C GLU A 94 32.91 22.72 22.83
N THR A 95 31.90 23.07 22.02
CA THR A 95 31.11 22.06 21.32
C THR A 95 30.54 22.59 20.01
N ILE A 96 30.44 21.67 19.05
CA ILE A 96 30.01 21.88 17.67
C ILE A 96 28.53 22.32 17.67
N VAL A 97 28.26 23.50 17.13
CA VAL A 97 26.89 23.97 16.84
C VAL A 97 26.67 23.80 15.34
N GLU A 98 25.83 22.84 14.94
CA GLU A 98 25.35 22.75 13.56
C GLU A 98 24.11 23.65 13.38
N TYR A 99 24.13 24.48 12.35
CA TYR A 99 23.06 25.42 12.00
C TYR A 99 22.32 24.93 10.76
N ILE A 100 20.98 24.93 10.79
CA ILE A 100 20.13 24.75 9.59
C ILE A 100 19.14 25.92 9.52
N GLU A 101 19.26 26.70 8.45
CA GLU A 101 18.31 27.74 8.06
C GLU A 101 17.15 27.06 7.29
N THR A 102 16.04 26.79 7.97
CA THR A 102 14.92 26.00 7.42
C THR A 102 14.09 26.70 6.34
N ASN A 103 14.36 27.98 6.05
CA ASN A 103 13.55 28.76 5.09
C ASN A 103 14.21 28.98 3.72
N LYS A 104 15.31 28.28 3.39
CA LYS A 104 15.97 28.43 2.07
C LYS A 104 16.19 27.13 1.28
N VAL A 105 15.96 25.96 1.88
CA VAL A 105 16.20 24.65 1.24
C VAL A 105 14.99 24.13 0.45
N VAL A 106 13.83 24.80 0.51
CA VAL A 106 12.65 24.40 -0.28
C VAL A 106 12.55 25.14 -1.63
N SER A 107 13.34 26.19 -1.88
CA SER A 107 13.22 26.96 -3.12
C SER A 107 14.44 26.94 -4.06
N GLU A 108 15.66 26.62 -3.61
CA GLU A 108 16.85 26.66 -4.49
C GLU A 108 17.89 25.62 -4.03
N GLY A 109 17.96 24.44 -4.66
CA GLY A 109 18.92 23.42 -4.19
C GLY A 109 18.99 22.03 -4.83
N PHE A 110 18.61 21.84 -6.10
CA PHE A 110 19.14 20.75 -6.94
C PHE A 110 19.36 21.28 -8.36
N SER A 111 20.35 22.16 -8.52
CA SER A 111 20.98 22.41 -9.82
C SER A 111 22.42 21.88 -9.78
N LEU A 112 22.55 20.55 -9.71
CA LEU A 112 23.69 19.92 -10.36
C LEU A 112 23.38 19.96 -11.85
N GLY A 113 24.27 20.55 -12.65
CA GLY A 113 24.08 20.86 -14.07
C GLY A 113 23.82 19.63 -14.96
N VAL A 114 22.62 19.10 -14.86
CA VAL A 114 21.93 18.30 -15.87
C VAL A 114 20.88 19.24 -16.44
N PRO A 115 20.72 19.37 -17.77
CA PRO A 115 19.63 20.16 -18.33
C PRO A 115 18.32 19.62 -17.74
N SER A 116 17.61 20.47 -16.99
CA SER A 116 16.26 20.17 -16.52
C SER A 116 15.33 20.29 -17.73
N GLU A 117 15.29 19.25 -18.55
CA GLU A 117 14.01 18.94 -19.18
C GLU A 117 13.08 18.63 -18.02
N GLU A 118 12.11 19.52 -17.78
CA GLU A 118 10.97 19.20 -16.92
C GLU A 118 10.42 17.87 -17.43
N LEU A 119 10.48 16.82 -16.59
CA LEU A 119 9.88 15.55 -16.98
C LEU A 119 8.43 15.84 -17.36
N PRO A 120 7.95 15.33 -18.50
CA PRO A 120 6.57 15.49 -18.92
C PRO A 120 5.62 15.12 -17.78
N VAL A 121 4.54 15.88 -17.62
CA VAL A 121 3.45 15.50 -16.73
C VAL A 121 2.66 14.39 -17.42
N PHE A 122 2.23 13.39 -16.66
CA PHE A 122 1.40 12.30 -17.19
C PHE A 122 0.07 12.90 -17.65
N SER A 123 -0.15 13.00 -18.97
CA SER A 123 -1.26 13.77 -19.54
C SER A 123 -2.63 13.20 -19.23
N LYS A 124 -2.70 11.91 -18.94
CA LYS A 124 -3.93 11.18 -18.55
C LYS A 124 -4.20 11.20 -17.04
N ALA A 125 -3.51 12.04 -16.25
CA ALA A 125 -3.66 12.06 -14.80
C ALA A 125 -4.98 12.71 -14.36
N PHE A 126 -5.78 11.96 -13.61
CA PHE A 126 -6.99 12.45 -12.97
C PHE A 126 -6.69 13.44 -11.85
N SER A 127 -7.29 14.62 -11.96
CA SER A 127 -7.04 15.74 -11.06
C SER A 127 -8.18 16.02 -10.09
N ASP A 128 -7.91 16.88 -9.11
CA ASP A 128 -8.93 17.40 -8.21
C ASP A 128 -9.96 18.28 -8.95
N GLU A 129 -9.53 18.94 -10.03
CA GLU A 129 -10.40 19.72 -10.91
C GLU A 129 -11.38 18.83 -11.68
N ASP A 130 -10.91 17.69 -12.20
CA ASP A 130 -11.77 16.72 -12.90
C ASP A 130 -12.82 16.16 -11.95
N LEU A 131 -12.42 15.78 -10.73
CA LEU A 131 -13.35 15.36 -9.68
C LEU A 131 -14.39 16.44 -9.39
N LYS A 132 -13.98 17.70 -9.19
CA LYS A 132 -14.93 18.80 -8.89
C LYS A 132 -15.90 19.10 -10.03
N ALA A 133 -15.56 18.75 -11.26
CA ALA A 133 -16.45 18.88 -12.41
C ALA A 133 -17.58 17.84 -12.42
N MET A 134 -17.45 16.74 -11.67
CA MET A 134 -18.43 15.66 -11.58
C MET A 134 -19.61 15.99 -10.66
N SER A 135 -20.71 15.25 -10.82
CA SER A 135 -21.83 15.26 -9.86
C SER A 135 -21.40 14.74 -8.48
N SER A 136 -22.08 15.09 -7.40
CA SER A 136 -21.71 14.62 -6.05
C SER A 136 -21.71 13.09 -5.93
N ALA A 137 -22.61 12.39 -6.63
CA ALA A 137 -22.63 10.93 -6.63
C ALA A 137 -21.43 10.36 -7.40
N ASP A 138 -21.05 10.97 -8.52
CA ASP A 138 -19.89 10.55 -9.31
C ASP A 138 -18.57 10.89 -8.63
N GLN A 139 -18.50 11.98 -7.85
CA GLN A 139 -17.36 12.28 -7.00
C GLN A 139 -17.13 11.19 -5.95
N TYR A 140 -18.20 10.79 -5.27
CA TYR A 140 -18.17 9.70 -4.28
C TYR A 140 -17.63 8.43 -4.92
N LYS A 141 -18.24 8.04 -6.03
CA LYS A 141 -17.87 6.91 -6.88
C LYS A 141 -16.40 6.98 -7.32
N ALA A 142 -15.93 8.10 -7.87
CA ALA A 142 -14.55 8.21 -8.35
C ALA A 142 -13.55 7.97 -7.21
N LEU A 143 -13.73 8.62 -6.05
CA LEU A 143 -12.85 8.43 -4.89
C LEU A 143 -12.91 7.01 -4.33
N ASP A 144 -14.11 6.44 -4.22
CA ASP A 144 -14.26 5.07 -3.72
C ASP A 144 -13.61 4.04 -4.67
N LYS A 145 -13.62 4.30 -5.98
CA LYS A 145 -12.97 3.44 -6.97
C LYS A 145 -11.46 3.48 -6.81
N ILE A 146 -10.87 4.67 -6.66
CA ILE A 146 -9.44 4.83 -6.38
C ILE A 146 -9.06 4.05 -5.12
N LEU A 147 -9.78 4.29 -4.01
CA LEU A 147 -9.45 3.69 -2.72
C LEU A 147 -9.64 2.17 -2.72
N SER A 148 -10.76 1.67 -3.24
CA SER A 148 -11.05 0.24 -3.30
C SER A 148 -10.09 -0.53 -4.21
N SER A 149 -9.55 0.10 -5.26
CA SER A 149 -8.49 -0.51 -6.10
C SER A 149 -7.17 -0.71 -5.35
N PHE A 150 -6.91 0.09 -4.31
CA PHE A 150 -5.82 -0.16 -3.36
C PHE A 150 -6.24 -1.03 -2.18
N PHE A 151 -7.46 -1.57 -2.16
CA PHE A 151 -8.06 -2.30 -1.04
C PHE A 151 -8.30 -1.46 0.23
N ILE A 152 -8.39 -0.13 0.07
CA ILE A 152 -8.59 0.82 1.16
C ILE A 152 -10.06 1.21 1.24
N GLY A 153 -10.60 1.21 2.45
CA GLY A 153 -11.90 1.80 2.75
C GLY A 153 -11.81 2.65 4.00
N PHE A 154 -12.72 3.60 4.12
CA PHE A 154 -12.83 4.47 5.29
C PHE A 154 -14.23 4.41 5.88
N PRO A 155 -14.37 4.53 7.21
CA PRO A 155 -15.66 4.77 7.83
C PRO A 155 -16.31 6.02 7.24
N LYS A 156 -17.65 6.06 7.21
CA LYS A 156 -18.42 7.11 6.52
C LYS A 156 -17.94 8.53 6.82
N ASN A 157 -17.83 8.90 8.09
CA ASN A 157 -17.44 10.26 8.49
C ASN A 157 -16.04 10.65 8.00
N GLU A 158 -15.10 9.70 7.96
CA GLU A 158 -13.74 9.95 7.47
C GLU A 158 -13.72 10.06 5.94
N PHE A 159 -14.46 9.20 5.25
CA PHE A 159 -14.63 9.30 3.81
C PHE A 159 -15.26 10.64 3.39
N GLU A 160 -16.34 11.06 4.06
CA GLU A 160 -17.00 12.34 3.80
C GLU A 160 -16.07 13.53 4.07
N MET A 161 -15.24 13.45 5.12
CA MET A 161 -14.22 14.46 5.40
C MET A 161 -13.20 14.56 4.26
N ILE A 162 -12.75 13.42 3.72
CA ILE A 162 -11.85 13.39 2.56
C ILE A 162 -12.55 13.99 1.33
N LEU A 163 -13.77 13.55 1.03
CA LEU A 163 -14.56 14.04 -0.11
C LEU A 163 -14.77 15.56 -0.08
N GLN A 164 -14.89 16.15 1.11
CA GLN A 164 -15.07 17.59 1.31
C GLN A 164 -13.75 18.40 1.30
N MET A 165 -12.59 17.75 1.21
CA MET A 165 -11.31 18.48 1.13
C MET A 165 -11.20 19.28 -0.17
N ASP A 166 -10.37 20.32 -0.16
CA ASP A 166 -10.10 21.10 -1.38
C ASP A 166 -9.38 20.28 -2.46
N ARG A 167 -8.62 19.25 -2.08
CA ARG A 167 -7.78 18.43 -2.95
C ARG A 167 -7.78 16.95 -2.56
N PRO A 168 -8.92 16.25 -2.66
CA PRO A 168 -9.07 14.87 -2.20
C PRO A 168 -8.23 13.85 -2.98
N VAL A 169 -8.13 13.97 -4.30
CA VAL A 169 -7.34 13.06 -5.16
C VAL A 169 -5.86 13.21 -4.82
N THR A 170 -5.37 14.45 -4.77
CA THR A 170 -3.99 14.75 -4.37
C THR A 170 -3.72 14.30 -2.94
N TYR A 171 -4.67 14.46 -2.02
CA TYR A 171 -4.55 13.99 -0.64
C TYR A 171 -4.34 12.48 -0.57
N ILE A 172 -5.17 11.68 -1.27
CA ILE A 172 -5.07 10.21 -1.28
C ILE A 172 -3.74 9.78 -1.90
N ARG A 173 -3.34 10.37 -3.03
CA ARG A 173 -2.04 10.07 -3.67
C ARG A 173 -0.88 10.36 -2.73
N ASN A 174 -0.88 11.53 -2.08
CA ASN A 174 0.17 11.92 -1.13
C ASN A 174 0.17 11.07 0.13
N MET A 175 -1.00 10.63 0.60
CA MET A 175 -1.12 9.70 1.72
C MET A 175 -0.40 8.38 1.42
N LEU A 176 -0.58 7.82 0.22
CA LEU A 176 0.10 6.59 -0.22
C LEU A 176 1.60 6.77 -0.46
N LEU A 177 2.07 7.98 -0.76
CA LEU A 177 3.50 8.26 -0.96
C LEU A 177 4.22 8.67 0.32
N LYS A 178 3.47 8.98 1.38
CA LYS A 178 4.04 9.45 2.65
C LYS A 178 4.66 8.30 3.42
N THR A 179 5.96 8.40 3.69
CA THR A 179 6.63 7.55 4.68
C THR A 179 6.12 7.90 6.07
N LYS A 180 5.57 6.92 6.78
CA LYS A 180 5.21 7.09 8.20
C LYS A 180 6.46 7.03 9.05
N ILE A 181 6.53 7.92 10.04
CA ILE A 181 7.59 7.97 11.05
C ILE A 181 6.92 7.63 12.39
N GLY A 182 7.14 6.42 12.91
CA GLY A 182 6.55 5.96 14.18
C GLY A 182 6.49 4.45 14.33
N ASN A 183 6.10 3.96 15.52
CA ASN A 183 5.99 2.52 15.82
C ASN A 183 4.99 1.85 14.86
N PHE A 184 5.53 1.03 13.99
CA PHE A 184 4.78 0.18 13.09
C PHE A 184 3.92 -0.80 13.88
N GLU A 185 2.67 -1.00 13.45
CA GLU A 185 2.09 -2.34 13.56
C GLU A 185 2.93 -3.25 12.67
N THR A 186 4.03 -3.74 13.25
CA THR A 186 4.89 -4.71 12.57
C THR A 186 4.05 -5.92 12.15
N ALA A 187 4.46 -6.62 11.09
CA ALA A 187 3.88 -7.92 10.75
C ALA A 187 3.80 -8.86 11.99
N GLU A 188 4.72 -8.68 12.95
CA GLU A 188 4.77 -9.37 14.23
C GLU A 188 3.57 -9.07 15.16
N GLN A 189 3.05 -7.84 15.15
CA GLN A 189 1.84 -7.47 15.89
C GLN A 189 0.60 -8.08 15.24
N THR A 190 0.48 -8.04 13.91
CA THR A 190 -0.64 -8.72 13.21
C THR A 190 -0.62 -10.25 13.38
N THR A 191 0.55 -10.87 13.57
CA THR A 191 0.63 -12.32 13.82
C THR A 191 0.10 -12.75 15.19
N GLN A 192 0.03 -11.85 16.16
CA GLN A 192 -0.42 -12.18 17.52
C GLN A 192 -1.92 -11.97 17.71
N LEU A 193 -2.57 -11.19 16.82
CA LEU A 193 -3.98 -10.82 16.92
C LEU A 193 -4.93 -11.90 16.37
N TYR A 194 -4.49 -12.72 15.41
CA TYR A 194 -5.35 -13.64 14.68
C TYR A 194 -4.83 -15.09 14.69
N HIS A 195 -5.76 -16.03 14.50
CA HIS A 195 -5.47 -17.45 14.34
C HIS A 195 -5.33 -17.80 12.86
N TYR A 196 -4.16 -18.33 12.53
CA TYR A 196 -3.81 -18.71 11.17
C TYR A 196 -3.79 -20.23 11.00
N SER A 197 -4.31 -20.72 9.87
CA SER A 197 -4.21 -22.12 9.50
C SER A 197 -2.79 -22.44 9.04
N TRP A 198 -2.28 -23.60 9.44
CA TRP A 198 -0.91 -23.99 9.08
C TRP A 198 -0.69 -24.07 7.56
N ASN A 199 -1.71 -24.48 6.80
CA ASN A 199 -1.64 -24.69 5.35
C ASN A 199 -1.99 -23.46 4.50
N ARG A 200 -2.42 -22.35 5.09
CA ARG A 200 -2.69 -21.09 4.37
C ARG A 200 -2.19 -19.83 5.09
N LYS A 201 -1.34 -20.02 6.10
CA LYS A 201 -0.84 -18.97 6.99
C LYS A 201 -0.33 -17.74 6.23
N THR A 202 0.42 -17.94 5.16
CA THR A 202 1.02 -16.85 4.38
C THR A 202 -0.05 -15.96 3.75
N SER A 203 -1.03 -16.53 3.06
CA SER A 203 -2.09 -15.76 2.43
C SER A 203 -3.00 -15.09 3.47
N GLU A 204 -3.28 -15.77 4.58
CA GLU A 204 -4.10 -15.21 5.67
C GLU A 204 -3.40 -14.04 6.36
N MET A 205 -2.10 -14.16 6.64
CA MET A 205 -1.28 -13.07 7.19
C MET A 205 -1.17 -11.89 6.23
N ALA A 206 -1.07 -12.15 4.92
CA ALA A 206 -1.02 -11.10 3.92
C ALA A 206 -2.32 -10.28 3.91
N LEU A 207 -3.49 -10.93 3.93
CA LEU A 207 -4.77 -10.23 4.05
C LEU A 207 -4.91 -9.51 5.40
N ALA A 208 -4.46 -10.12 6.50
CA ALA A 208 -4.48 -9.48 7.82
C ALA A 208 -3.63 -8.21 7.85
N ARG A 209 -2.45 -8.23 7.23
CA ARG A 209 -1.57 -7.08 7.13
C ARG A 209 -2.16 -5.99 6.23
N LEU A 210 -2.71 -6.32 5.06
CA LEU A 210 -3.42 -5.37 4.21
C LEU A 210 -4.63 -4.74 4.91
N TYR A 211 -5.33 -5.49 5.76
CA TYR A 211 -6.44 -4.96 6.54
C TYR A 211 -5.96 -4.03 7.68
N SER A 212 -4.85 -4.35 8.35
CA SER A 212 -4.43 -3.64 9.56
C SER A 212 -3.57 -2.41 9.26
N LEU A 213 -2.75 -2.47 8.20
CA LEU A 213 -1.92 -1.34 7.80
C LEU A 213 -2.78 -0.15 7.38
N GLU A 214 -2.48 0.99 7.98
CA GLU A 214 -3.05 2.26 7.55
C GLU A 214 -2.38 2.75 6.24
N PRO A 215 -3.13 3.44 5.37
CA PRO A 215 -2.59 3.96 4.11
C PRO A 215 -1.33 4.81 4.29
N SER A 216 -0.27 4.45 3.54
CA SER A 216 1.08 5.02 3.63
C SER A 216 1.97 4.45 2.52
N LYS A 217 3.23 4.90 2.44
CA LYS A 217 4.24 4.29 1.55
C LYS A 217 4.48 2.82 1.87
N GLU A 218 4.49 2.44 3.14
CA GLU A 218 4.60 1.03 3.53
C GLU A 218 3.41 0.22 3.03
N TYR A 219 2.20 0.74 3.20
CA TYR A 219 0.99 0.11 2.67
C TYR A 219 1.11 -0.09 1.16
N LEU A 220 1.48 0.96 0.42
CA LEU A 220 1.63 0.89 -1.03
C LEU A 220 2.67 -0.17 -1.44
N ASN A 221 3.83 -0.20 -0.81
CA ASN A 221 4.86 -1.20 -1.08
C ASN A 221 4.36 -2.63 -0.82
N PHE A 222 3.65 -2.83 0.30
CA PHE A 222 3.11 -4.14 0.64
C PHE A 222 1.97 -4.56 -0.30
N TRP A 223 1.10 -3.62 -0.67
CA TRP A 223 0.03 -3.84 -1.64
C TRP A 223 0.61 -4.19 -3.02
N VAL A 224 1.63 -3.47 -3.51
CA VAL A 224 2.30 -3.79 -4.77
C VAL A 224 2.97 -5.16 -4.70
N ALA A 225 3.70 -5.46 -3.62
CA ALA A 225 4.30 -6.79 -3.40
C ALA A 225 3.24 -7.90 -3.44
N TYR A 226 2.09 -7.66 -2.82
CA TYR A 226 0.97 -8.58 -2.82
C TYR A 226 0.38 -8.78 -4.21
N MET A 227 0.16 -7.71 -4.98
CA MET A 227 -0.31 -7.79 -6.36
C MET A 227 0.66 -8.60 -7.23
N LEU A 228 1.96 -8.33 -7.10
CA LEU A 228 3.01 -9.06 -7.82
C LEU A 228 3.05 -10.55 -7.45
N ALA A 229 2.96 -10.90 -6.16
CA ALA A 229 2.94 -12.28 -5.69
C ALA A 229 1.70 -13.08 -6.13
N ASN A 230 0.67 -12.39 -6.61
CA ASN A 230 -0.53 -12.97 -7.20
C ASN A 230 -0.54 -12.95 -8.73
N SER A 231 0.47 -12.33 -9.36
CA SER A 231 0.60 -12.26 -10.81
C SER A 231 1.38 -13.45 -11.37
N LYS A 232 1.28 -13.69 -12.68
CA LYS A 232 2.08 -14.70 -13.38
C LYS A 232 3.59 -14.49 -13.28
N PHE A 233 4.01 -13.24 -13.03
CA PHE A 233 5.41 -12.86 -12.96
C PHE A 233 6.05 -13.35 -11.66
N TYR A 234 5.55 -12.92 -10.51
CA TYR A 234 6.17 -13.24 -9.22
C TYR A 234 5.36 -14.25 -8.42
N SER A 235 4.57 -15.12 -9.06
CA SER A 235 3.63 -15.97 -8.33
C SER A 235 4.28 -16.78 -7.20
N ALA A 236 3.68 -16.71 -6.02
CA ALA A 236 4.05 -17.51 -4.86
C ALA A 236 3.82 -19.02 -5.06
N SER A 237 2.94 -19.44 -5.97
CA SER A 237 2.84 -20.84 -6.41
C SER A 237 2.58 -21.87 -5.28
N LEU A 238 1.80 -21.51 -4.25
CA LEU A 238 1.56 -22.35 -3.06
C LEU A 238 0.85 -23.69 -3.35
N GLU A 239 0.34 -23.91 -4.56
CA GLU A 239 -0.21 -25.20 -5.01
C GLU A 239 0.87 -26.27 -5.26
N LEU A 240 2.12 -25.85 -5.50
CA LEU A 240 3.19 -26.76 -5.86
C LEU A 240 3.71 -27.50 -4.63
N SER A 241 3.95 -28.81 -4.76
CA SER A 241 4.47 -29.64 -3.66
C SER A 241 5.88 -29.25 -3.19
N THR A 242 6.64 -28.55 -4.02
CA THR A 242 8.00 -28.07 -3.75
C THR A 242 8.02 -26.71 -3.05
N VAL A 243 6.88 -26.03 -3.01
CA VAL A 243 6.70 -24.72 -2.39
C VAL A 243 5.99 -24.90 -1.06
N ASN A 244 6.52 -24.26 -0.01
CA ASN A 244 5.90 -24.26 1.31
C ASN A 244 5.47 -22.84 1.70
N MET A 245 4.74 -22.72 2.81
CA MET A 245 4.24 -21.41 3.27
C MET A 245 5.36 -20.40 3.53
N SER A 246 6.51 -20.83 4.06
CA SER A 246 7.66 -19.94 4.27
C SER A 246 8.20 -19.38 2.95
N THR A 247 8.21 -20.15 1.86
CA THR A 247 8.60 -19.65 0.53
C THR A 247 7.72 -18.48 0.11
N GLY A 248 6.40 -18.62 0.20
CA GLY A 248 5.48 -17.52 -0.15
C GLY A 248 5.66 -16.29 0.75
N ALA A 249 5.97 -16.49 2.04
CA ALA A 249 6.23 -15.39 2.97
C ALA A 249 7.56 -14.68 2.68
N ASN A 250 8.62 -15.43 2.35
CA ASN A 250 9.91 -14.89 1.94
C ASN A 250 9.78 -14.07 0.67
N LEU A 251 9.09 -14.59 -0.35
CA LEU A 251 8.82 -13.88 -1.59
C LEU A 251 8.15 -12.53 -1.34
N LEU A 252 7.06 -12.49 -0.55
CA LEU A 252 6.40 -11.23 -0.22
C LEU A 252 7.33 -10.24 0.47
N ARG A 253 8.15 -10.73 1.41
CA ARG A 253 9.14 -9.90 2.11
C ARG A 253 10.18 -9.35 1.14
N GLU A 254 10.73 -10.18 0.27
CA GLU A 254 11.75 -9.78 -0.70
C GLU A 254 11.21 -8.77 -1.72
N LEU A 255 9.98 -8.97 -2.21
CA LEU A 255 9.32 -8.00 -3.08
C LEU A 255 9.12 -6.67 -2.36
N TYR A 256 8.62 -6.71 -1.12
CA TYR A 256 8.44 -5.52 -0.28
C TYR A 256 9.76 -4.77 -0.06
N GLU A 257 10.83 -5.48 0.31
CA GLU A 257 12.16 -4.89 0.57
C GLU A 257 12.75 -4.26 -0.70
N GLN A 258 12.60 -4.89 -1.86
CA GLN A 258 13.06 -4.34 -3.13
C GLN A 258 12.27 -3.08 -3.53
N LEU A 259 10.95 -3.08 -3.31
CA LEU A 259 10.11 -1.90 -3.54
C LEU A 259 10.45 -0.75 -2.60
N ASP A 260 10.76 -1.03 -1.33
CA ASP A 260 11.13 -0.01 -0.35
C ASP A 260 12.49 0.62 -0.67
N ASN A 261 13.43 -0.19 -1.17
CA ASN A 261 14.74 0.25 -1.67
C ASN A 261 14.68 0.90 -3.07
N GLY A 262 13.50 1.04 -3.67
CA GLY A 262 13.30 1.74 -4.95
C GLY A 262 13.86 1.00 -6.16
N TYR A 263 13.85 -0.34 -6.14
CA TYR A 263 14.36 -1.14 -7.26
C TYR A 263 13.49 -0.96 -8.50
N THR A 264 14.13 -0.93 -9.68
CA THR A 264 13.43 -0.93 -10.96
C THR A 264 12.82 -2.29 -11.27
N MET A 265 11.84 -2.34 -12.18
CA MET A 265 11.24 -3.61 -12.63
C MET A 265 12.30 -4.61 -13.14
N ASP A 266 13.31 -4.13 -13.86
CA ASP A 266 14.41 -4.93 -14.37
C ASP A 266 15.24 -5.55 -13.24
N SER A 267 15.59 -4.74 -12.24
CA SER A 267 16.38 -5.18 -11.08
C SER A 267 15.60 -6.21 -10.26
N MET A 268 14.31 -5.97 -10.06
CA MET A 268 13.42 -6.93 -9.37
C MET A 268 13.31 -8.25 -10.11
N THR A 269 13.16 -8.19 -11.44
CA THR A 269 13.07 -9.37 -12.30
C THR A 269 14.36 -10.17 -12.24
N TYR A 270 15.51 -9.51 -12.35
CA TYR A 270 16.82 -10.14 -12.30
C TYR A 270 17.05 -10.89 -10.98
N ASN A 271 16.74 -10.23 -9.85
CA ASN A 271 16.90 -10.83 -8.54
C ASN A 271 15.95 -12.02 -8.35
N TYR A 272 14.71 -11.90 -8.82
CA TYR A 272 13.74 -12.97 -8.70
C TYR A 272 14.13 -14.20 -9.53
N LEU A 273 14.60 -14.05 -10.78
CA LEU A 273 15.06 -15.17 -11.62
C LEU A 273 16.24 -15.95 -10.99
N LEU A 274 17.00 -15.32 -10.10
CA LEU A 274 18.10 -15.93 -9.35
C LEU A 274 17.72 -16.43 -7.94
N SER A 275 16.50 -16.15 -7.50
CA SER A 275 16.01 -16.48 -6.15
C SER A 275 15.66 -17.96 -5.99
N GLU A 276 15.75 -18.46 -4.76
CA GLU A 276 15.31 -19.81 -4.44
C GLU A 276 13.79 -19.96 -4.65
N GLU A 277 13.02 -18.92 -4.32
CA GLU A 277 11.58 -18.79 -4.47
C GLU A 277 11.14 -19.07 -5.91
N TYR A 278 11.88 -18.55 -6.89
CA TYR A 278 11.63 -18.82 -8.30
C TYR A 278 12.01 -20.25 -8.68
N TRP A 279 13.23 -20.69 -8.34
CA TRP A 279 13.74 -22.02 -8.70
C TRP A 279 12.95 -23.18 -8.10
N ARG A 280 12.31 -22.98 -6.94
CA ARG A 280 11.38 -23.94 -6.31
C ARG A 280 10.21 -24.35 -7.21
N ARG A 281 9.85 -23.55 -8.21
CA ARG A 281 8.72 -23.81 -9.12
C ARG A 281 9.05 -24.84 -10.22
N PHE A 282 10.30 -25.31 -10.28
CA PHE A 282 10.87 -26.02 -11.42
C PHE A 282 11.64 -27.27 -11.01
N ARG A 283 11.72 -28.23 -11.93
CA ARG A 283 12.41 -29.51 -11.72
C ARG A 283 13.76 -29.60 -12.42
N SER A 284 14.03 -28.71 -13.36
CA SER A 284 15.26 -28.71 -14.16
C SER A 284 15.64 -27.29 -14.62
N PRO A 285 16.92 -27.06 -14.95
CA PRO A 285 17.36 -25.83 -15.63
C PRO A 285 16.61 -25.56 -16.93
N GLU A 286 16.29 -26.60 -17.69
CA GLU A 286 15.57 -26.45 -18.96
C GLU A 286 14.16 -25.92 -18.73
N ASP A 287 13.41 -26.51 -17.80
CA ASP A 287 12.05 -26.06 -17.46
C ASP A 287 12.07 -24.63 -16.91
N ASN A 288 13.01 -24.33 -16.01
CA ASN A 288 13.15 -23.02 -15.40
C ASN A 288 13.45 -21.93 -16.43
N THR A 289 14.46 -22.15 -17.28
CA THR A 289 14.90 -21.16 -18.26
C THR A 289 13.89 -20.96 -19.38
N ARG A 290 13.18 -22.00 -19.80
CA ARG A 290 12.05 -21.89 -20.74
C ARG A 290 10.95 -21.00 -20.19
N GLU A 291 10.45 -21.28 -18.99
CA GLU A 291 9.41 -20.44 -18.37
C GLU A 291 9.93 -19.03 -18.02
N SER A 292 11.23 -18.86 -17.75
CA SER A 292 11.84 -17.52 -17.60
C SER A 292 11.70 -16.72 -18.88
N LEU A 293 12.11 -17.29 -20.01
CA LEU A 293 11.99 -16.65 -21.32
C LEU A 293 10.52 -16.32 -21.63
N GLU A 294 9.63 -17.31 -21.53
CA GLU A 294 8.25 -17.16 -21.96
C GLU A 294 7.39 -16.31 -21.00
N LEU A 295 7.42 -16.61 -19.69
CA LEU A 295 6.51 -15.99 -18.72
C LEU A 295 7.04 -14.66 -18.19
N MET A 296 8.33 -14.61 -17.85
CA MET A 296 8.92 -13.43 -17.21
C MET A 296 9.34 -12.37 -18.23
N VAL A 297 9.91 -12.82 -19.35
CA VAL A 297 10.60 -11.93 -20.29
C VAL A 297 9.83 -11.78 -21.61
N GLY A 298 8.84 -12.64 -21.88
CA GLY A 298 7.99 -12.56 -23.08
C GLY A 298 8.68 -13.01 -24.37
N ILE A 299 9.74 -13.81 -24.28
CA ILE A 299 10.51 -14.35 -25.41
C ILE A 299 10.06 -15.79 -25.67
N PHE A 300 9.43 -16.02 -26.82
CA PHE A 300 8.94 -17.33 -27.27
C PHE A 300 9.84 -17.91 -28.37
N ASP A 301 11.15 -18.01 -28.09
CA ASP A 301 12.15 -18.59 -28.98
C ASP A 301 12.77 -19.85 -28.38
N ASP A 302 12.28 -21.01 -28.82
CA ASP A 302 12.76 -22.33 -28.38
C ASP A 302 14.26 -22.54 -28.66
N SER A 303 14.87 -21.81 -29.59
CA SER A 303 16.30 -21.94 -29.89
C SER A 303 17.20 -21.42 -28.77
N LEU A 304 16.68 -20.53 -27.91
CA LEU A 304 17.39 -20.02 -26.75
C LEU A 304 17.35 -20.98 -25.55
N VAL A 305 16.40 -21.91 -25.51
CA VAL A 305 16.23 -22.82 -24.36
C VAL A 305 17.46 -23.73 -24.15
N PRO A 306 18.05 -24.37 -25.17
CA PRO A 306 19.28 -25.16 -24.97
C PRO A 306 20.47 -24.31 -24.49
N ILE A 307 20.58 -23.07 -24.98
CA ILE A 307 21.63 -22.13 -24.60
C ILE A 307 21.47 -21.77 -23.11
N ALA A 308 20.25 -21.40 -22.72
CA ALA A 308 19.91 -21.04 -21.36
C ALA A 308 20.11 -22.21 -20.39
N SER A 309 19.61 -23.39 -20.74
CA SER A 309 19.77 -24.61 -19.96
C SER A 309 21.24 -24.97 -19.76
N GLN A 310 22.08 -24.83 -20.79
CA GLN A 310 23.53 -25.03 -20.68
C GLN A 310 24.17 -23.98 -19.76
N ALA A 311 23.81 -22.70 -19.88
CA ALA A 311 24.33 -21.64 -19.03
C ALA A 311 23.94 -21.82 -17.54
N CYS A 312 22.75 -22.39 -17.28
CA CYS A 312 22.18 -22.62 -15.96
C CYS A 312 22.32 -24.05 -15.44
N LYS A 313 23.13 -24.90 -16.08
CA LYS A 313 23.22 -26.33 -15.74
C LYS A 313 23.80 -26.61 -14.34
N ASP A 314 24.43 -25.61 -13.70
CA ASP A 314 24.92 -25.68 -12.32
C ASP A 314 23.83 -25.41 -11.28
N PHE A 315 22.70 -24.82 -11.67
CA PHE A 315 21.58 -24.52 -10.78
C PHE A 315 20.62 -25.71 -10.73
N SER A 316 20.17 -26.08 -9.54
CA SER A 316 19.11 -27.08 -9.38
C SER A 316 18.43 -26.90 -8.03
N TYR A 317 17.13 -27.11 -7.97
CA TYR A 317 16.42 -27.13 -6.70
C TYR A 317 16.49 -28.54 -6.08
N ASN A 318 17.01 -28.65 -4.86
CA ASN A 318 17.04 -29.90 -4.12
C ASN A 318 15.77 -30.02 -3.26
N GLU A 319 14.85 -30.89 -3.69
CA GLU A 319 13.58 -31.12 -2.99
C GLU A 319 13.75 -31.72 -1.60
N ARG A 320 14.85 -32.47 -1.36
CA ARG A 320 15.12 -33.14 -0.08
C ARG A 320 15.57 -32.14 0.98
N ASP A 321 16.52 -31.29 0.62
CA ASP A 321 17.09 -30.29 1.53
C ASP A 321 16.32 -28.95 1.48
N GLN A 322 15.34 -28.86 0.58
CA GLN A 322 14.48 -27.71 0.34
C GLN A 322 15.29 -26.42 0.12
N ASN A 323 16.27 -26.45 -0.77
CA ASN A 323 17.10 -25.29 -1.08
C ASN A 323 17.53 -25.25 -2.55
N LEU A 324 17.91 -24.05 -3.00
CA LEU A 324 18.60 -23.89 -4.28
C LEU A 324 20.05 -24.33 -4.14
N GLU A 325 20.46 -25.30 -4.95
CA GLU A 325 21.85 -25.75 -5.05
C GLU A 325 22.52 -25.17 -6.29
N ILE A 326 23.71 -24.59 -6.08
CA ILE A 326 24.59 -24.16 -7.16
C ILE A 326 25.82 -25.06 -7.09
N SER A 327 25.88 -26.03 -7.99
CA SER A 327 26.94 -27.04 -8.02
C SER A 327 28.21 -26.53 -8.71
N PHE A 328 29.30 -27.31 -8.62
CA PHE A 328 30.51 -27.04 -9.40
C PHE A 328 30.39 -27.45 -10.87
N ASN A 329 29.25 -27.99 -11.32
CA ASN A 329 29.01 -28.38 -12.71
C ASN A 329 28.65 -27.17 -13.60
N TYR A 330 29.43 -26.10 -13.53
CA TYR A 330 29.15 -24.92 -14.33
C TYR A 330 29.60 -25.09 -15.77
N ASN A 331 29.03 -24.27 -16.65
CA ASN A 331 29.43 -24.25 -18.04
C ASN A 331 30.75 -23.47 -18.22
N THR A 332 31.68 -24.08 -18.97
CA THR A 332 33.00 -23.53 -19.28
C THR A 332 33.13 -23.08 -20.72
N GLU A 333 32.21 -23.52 -21.59
CA GLU A 333 32.22 -23.20 -23.01
C GLU A 333 31.50 -21.86 -23.24
N PRO A 334 32.06 -20.92 -24.02
CA PRO A 334 31.36 -19.70 -24.41
C PRO A 334 30.06 -20.02 -25.16
N LEU A 335 28.99 -19.33 -24.78
CA LEU A 335 27.68 -19.37 -25.43
C LEU A 335 27.35 -17.96 -25.92
N GLU A 336 26.72 -17.82 -27.08
CA GLU A 336 26.37 -16.51 -27.64
C GLU A 336 24.89 -16.23 -27.46
N ILE A 337 24.56 -15.05 -26.92
CA ILE A 337 23.18 -14.53 -26.87
C ILE A 337 23.20 -13.04 -27.22
N ASN A 338 22.42 -12.63 -28.23
CA ASN A 338 22.33 -11.24 -28.69
C ASN A 338 23.70 -10.57 -28.97
N GLY A 339 24.70 -11.35 -29.42
CA GLY A 339 26.06 -10.87 -29.67
C GLY A 339 26.94 -10.71 -28.42
N THR A 340 26.45 -11.11 -27.24
CA THR A 340 27.23 -11.20 -26.00
C THR A 340 27.64 -12.65 -25.74
N GLU A 341 28.92 -12.87 -25.42
CA GLU A 341 29.39 -14.17 -24.91
C GLU A 341 29.08 -14.32 -23.42
N ILE A 342 28.40 -15.41 -23.07
CA ILE A 342 28.04 -15.77 -21.70
C ILE A 342 28.55 -17.17 -21.36
N THR A 343 28.79 -17.43 -20.07
CA THR A 343 29.16 -18.77 -19.59
C THR A 343 28.33 -19.22 -18.39
N ARG A 344 27.69 -18.29 -17.66
CA ARG A 344 26.98 -18.56 -16.41
C ARG A 344 25.51 -18.16 -16.49
N CYS A 345 24.70 -18.79 -15.63
CA CYS A 345 23.28 -18.47 -15.47
C CYS A 345 23.04 -16.98 -15.13
N LYS A 346 23.88 -16.39 -14.28
CA LYS A 346 23.80 -14.96 -13.93
C LYS A 346 24.04 -14.05 -15.12
N ASP A 347 24.93 -14.43 -16.04
CA ASP A 347 25.19 -13.66 -17.25
C ASP A 347 24.01 -13.82 -18.21
N PHE A 348 23.48 -15.05 -18.39
CA PHE A 348 22.26 -15.28 -19.17
C PHE A 348 21.11 -14.38 -18.73
N TYR A 349 20.75 -14.39 -17.43
CA TYR A 349 19.65 -13.56 -16.93
C TYR A 349 19.92 -12.07 -17.05
N ARG A 350 21.17 -11.63 -16.87
CA ARG A 350 21.54 -10.23 -17.08
C ARG A 350 21.34 -9.83 -18.53
N GLU A 351 21.80 -10.65 -19.48
CA GLU A 351 21.72 -10.33 -20.91
C GLU A 351 20.28 -10.31 -21.43
N ILE A 352 19.42 -11.25 -21.01
CA ILE A 352 18.01 -11.25 -21.47
C ILE A 352 17.17 -10.16 -20.82
N ILE A 353 17.58 -9.60 -19.69
CA ILE A 353 16.89 -8.47 -19.06
C ILE A 353 17.40 -7.16 -19.66
N ALA A 354 18.72 -6.96 -19.67
CA ALA A 354 19.33 -5.71 -20.13
C ALA A 354 19.10 -5.46 -21.63
N ASN A 355 19.04 -6.51 -22.45
CA ASN A 355 18.86 -6.40 -23.89
C ASN A 355 17.43 -6.73 -24.36
N ASN A 356 16.45 -6.81 -23.45
CA ASN A 356 15.06 -6.98 -23.84
C ASN A 356 14.30 -5.64 -23.79
N PRO A 357 14.16 -4.93 -24.92
CA PRO A 357 13.41 -3.68 -24.95
C PRO A 357 11.92 -3.87 -24.62
N LEU A 358 11.39 -5.09 -24.76
CA LEU A 358 9.97 -5.41 -24.57
C LEU A 358 9.65 -5.92 -23.16
N LEU A 359 10.63 -6.09 -22.27
CA LEU A 359 10.38 -6.61 -20.93
C LEU A 359 9.37 -5.74 -20.17
N LYS A 360 9.60 -4.42 -20.24
CA LYS A 360 8.76 -3.43 -19.59
C LYS A 360 7.37 -3.35 -20.23
N ASP A 361 7.29 -3.40 -21.57
CA ASP A 361 6.03 -3.49 -22.30
C ASP A 361 5.23 -4.71 -21.84
N TRP A 362 5.89 -5.87 -21.74
CA TRP A 362 5.28 -7.13 -21.33
C TRP A 362 4.64 -7.02 -19.93
N PHE A 363 5.35 -6.41 -18.97
CA PHE A 363 4.78 -6.17 -17.64
C PHE A 363 3.61 -5.18 -17.69
N ILE A 364 3.77 -4.04 -18.35
CA ILE A 364 2.76 -2.98 -18.35
C ILE A 364 1.48 -3.46 -19.05
N LEU A 365 1.59 -4.11 -20.22
CA LEU A 365 0.44 -4.62 -20.98
C LEU A 365 -0.45 -5.53 -20.13
N ASN A 366 0.13 -6.39 -19.30
CA ASN A 366 -0.62 -7.27 -18.42
C ASN A 366 -1.42 -6.48 -17.37
N TRP A 367 -0.86 -5.43 -16.80
CA TRP A 367 -1.59 -4.58 -15.86
C TRP A 367 -2.63 -3.69 -16.56
N LEU A 368 -2.38 -3.26 -17.80
CA LEU A 368 -3.38 -2.57 -18.61
C LEU A 368 -4.52 -3.49 -19.00
N ASP A 369 -4.28 -4.76 -19.32
CA ASP A 369 -5.34 -5.76 -19.55
C ASP A 369 -6.24 -5.93 -18.32
N PHE A 370 -5.64 -5.87 -17.12
CA PHE A 370 -6.38 -5.95 -15.87
C PHE A 370 -7.21 -4.69 -15.59
N TYR A 371 -6.59 -3.50 -15.61
CA TYR A 371 -7.25 -2.27 -15.19
C TYR A 371 -8.06 -1.60 -16.30
N LEU A 372 -7.68 -1.77 -17.56
CA LEU A 372 -8.27 -1.16 -18.75
C LEU A 372 -8.64 -2.25 -19.79
N PRO A 373 -9.50 -3.22 -19.44
CA PRO A 373 -9.75 -4.40 -20.27
C PRO A 373 -10.38 -4.09 -21.64
N ASN A 374 -11.04 -2.93 -21.77
CA ASN A 374 -11.71 -2.51 -23.00
C ASN A 374 -10.78 -1.74 -23.95
N TYR A 375 -9.52 -1.50 -23.57
CA TYR A 375 -8.57 -0.77 -24.40
C TYR A 375 -8.11 -1.62 -25.59
N SER A 376 -8.11 -1.00 -26.77
CA SER A 376 -7.46 -1.51 -27.97
C SER A 376 -5.93 -1.54 -27.82
N ALA A 377 -5.26 -2.24 -28.72
CA ALA A 377 -3.80 -2.29 -28.74
C ALA A 377 -3.16 -0.90 -28.91
N GLU A 378 -3.74 -0.05 -29.75
CA GLU A 378 -3.27 1.33 -29.99
C GLU A 378 -3.42 2.21 -28.74
N GLU A 379 -4.54 2.11 -28.04
CA GLU A 379 -4.75 2.85 -26.78
C GLU A 379 -3.76 2.41 -25.70
N LYS A 380 -3.44 1.11 -25.61
CA LYS A 380 -2.42 0.60 -24.68
C LYS A 380 -1.01 1.08 -25.05
N GLU A 381 -0.66 1.09 -26.32
CA GLU A 381 0.63 1.59 -26.80
C GLU A 381 0.81 3.09 -26.46
N ASN A 382 -0.24 3.90 -26.70
CA ASN A 382 -0.24 5.32 -26.33
C ASN A 382 -0.08 5.52 -24.81
N PHE A 383 -0.80 4.72 -24.00
CA PHE A 383 -0.67 4.78 -22.53
C PHE A 383 0.76 4.42 -22.07
N MET A 384 1.36 3.39 -22.65
CA MET A 384 2.75 2.99 -22.35
C MET A 384 3.75 4.09 -22.73
N ALA A 385 3.57 4.73 -23.89
CA ALA A 385 4.41 5.84 -24.31
C ALA A 385 4.38 7.01 -23.31
N GLU A 386 3.21 7.32 -22.74
CA GLU A 386 3.09 8.34 -21.68
C GLU A 386 3.77 7.91 -20.38
N LEU A 387 3.64 6.65 -19.97
CA LEU A 387 4.37 6.12 -18.80
C LEU A 387 5.89 6.22 -18.98
N TYR A 388 6.38 6.03 -20.21
CA TYR A 388 7.80 6.19 -20.54
C TYR A 388 8.22 7.65 -20.53
N ALA A 389 7.40 8.54 -21.08
CA ALA A 389 7.66 9.97 -21.08
C ALA A 389 7.84 10.51 -19.65
N VAL A 390 7.06 10.03 -18.68
CA VAL A 390 7.17 10.46 -17.27
C VAL A 390 8.24 9.71 -16.46
N GLY A 391 8.98 8.80 -17.09
CA GLY A 391 10.06 8.08 -16.42
C GLY A 391 9.60 7.02 -15.40
N ALA A 392 8.41 6.44 -15.55
CA ALA A 392 7.93 5.39 -14.66
C ALA A 392 8.82 4.13 -14.80
N THR A 393 9.55 3.73 -13.77
CA THR A 393 10.56 2.63 -13.86
C THR A 393 10.37 1.50 -12.84
N ASN A 394 9.63 1.76 -11.77
CA ASN A 394 9.27 0.79 -10.75
C ASN A 394 7.77 0.46 -10.81
N TYR A 395 7.35 -0.60 -10.13
CA TYR A 395 5.95 -1.01 -10.13
C TYR A 395 5.03 0.02 -9.46
N GLN A 396 5.47 0.72 -8.40
CA GLN A 396 4.64 1.73 -7.73
C GLN A 396 4.22 2.84 -8.70
N ASP A 397 5.14 3.33 -9.54
CA ASP A 397 4.85 4.36 -10.55
C ASP A 397 3.80 3.87 -11.55
N ILE A 398 3.93 2.63 -12.02
CA ILE A 398 3.00 2.05 -12.99
C ILE A 398 1.59 1.93 -12.38
N PHE A 399 1.47 1.31 -11.20
CA PHE A 399 0.17 1.15 -10.53
C PHE A 399 -0.47 2.51 -10.18
N LEU A 400 0.30 3.46 -9.65
CA LEU A 400 -0.21 4.79 -9.32
C LEU A 400 -0.70 5.53 -10.56
N ASN A 401 0.07 5.54 -11.66
CA ASN A 401 -0.36 6.23 -12.87
C ASN A 401 -1.56 5.55 -13.55
N ILE A 402 -1.68 4.22 -13.49
CA ILE A 402 -2.88 3.52 -13.97
C ILE A 402 -4.10 3.87 -13.11
N ILE A 403 -4.03 3.70 -11.79
CA ILE A 403 -5.20 3.86 -10.90
C ILE A 403 -5.63 5.33 -10.79
N PHE A 404 -4.69 6.28 -10.88
CA PHE A 404 -5.00 7.72 -10.91
C PHE A 404 -5.13 8.27 -12.34
N SER A 405 -5.40 7.44 -13.33
CA SER A 405 -5.68 7.92 -14.69
C SER A 405 -7.17 8.21 -14.90
N ASP A 406 -7.46 9.22 -15.72
CA ASP A 406 -8.82 9.52 -16.22
C ASP A 406 -9.42 8.27 -16.87
N ASP A 407 -8.60 7.60 -17.68
CA ASP A 407 -8.94 6.37 -18.38
C ASP A 407 -9.48 5.28 -17.45
N PHE A 408 -8.81 5.07 -16.31
CA PHE A 408 -9.27 4.10 -15.33
C PHE A 408 -10.53 4.60 -14.63
N ILE A 409 -10.51 5.83 -14.11
CA ILE A 409 -11.56 6.34 -13.22
C ILE A 409 -12.87 6.53 -13.99
N GLU A 410 -12.81 7.16 -15.16
CA GLU A 410 -13.98 7.56 -15.94
C GLU A 410 -14.41 6.57 -17.02
N HIS A 411 -13.51 5.69 -17.48
CA HIS A 411 -13.78 4.87 -18.68
C HIS A 411 -13.64 3.37 -18.46
N SER A 412 -13.04 2.92 -17.35
CA SER A 412 -12.94 1.49 -17.05
C SER A 412 -14.12 0.98 -16.23
N GLN A 413 -14.60 -0.21 -16.59
CA GLN A 413 -15.55 -1.00 -15.82
C GLN A 413 -15.13 -2.47 -15.85
N ARG A 414 -14.97 -3.05 -14.67
CA ARG A 414 -14.60 -4.46 -14.47
C ARG A 414 -15.11 -5.00 -13.14
N PHE A 415 -15.21 -6.32 -13.03
CA PHE A 415 -15.45 -6.97 -11.75
C PHE A 415 -14.31 -6.66 -10.76
N LYS A 416 -14.67 -6.45 -9.50
CA LYS A 416 -13.75 -6.28 -8.38
C LYS A 416 -13.22 -7.64 -7.97
N SER A 417 -11.92 -7.73 -7.64
CA SER A 417 -11.38 -8.91 -6.97
C SER A 417 -12.01 -9.09 -5.59
N PHE A 418 -11.81 -10.27 -4.99
CA PHE A 418 -12.20 -10.52 -3.62
C PHE A 418 -11.65 -9.45 -2.66
N GLU A 419 -10.38 -9.08 -2.77
CA GLU A 419 -9.76 -8.08 -1.92
C GLU A 419 -10.30 -6.66 -2.15
N GLU A 420 -10.52 -6.27 -3.42
CA GLU A 420 -11.12 -4.97 -3.80
C GLU A 420 -12.56 -4.81 -3.32
N LEU A 421 -13.22 -5.91 -2.98
CA LEU A 421 -14.56 -5.91 -2.43
C LEU A 421 -14.52 -5.98 -0.90
N TYR A 422 -13.85 -6.97 -0.32
CA TYR A 422 -13.95 -7.29 1.09
C TYR A 422 -13.22 -6.30 1.98
N LEU A 423 -11.97 -5.98 1.67
CA LEU A 423 -11.14 -5.12 2.51
C LEU A 423 -11.71 -3.69 2.61
N PRO A 424 -12.07 -3.02 1.50
CA PRO A 424 -12.62 -1.68 1.62
C PRO A 424 -14.03 -1.67 2.24
N VAL A 425 -14.91 -2.62 1.87
CA VAL A 425 -16.27 -2.65 2.42
C VAL A 425 -16.25 -2.99 3.91
N SER A 426 -15.37 -3.90 4.37
CA SER A 426 -15.24 -4.21 5.80
C SER A 426 -14.79 -2.99 6.61
N LYS A 427 -13.89 -2.17 6.07
CA LYS A 427 -13.51 -0.90 6.71
C LYS A 427 -14.64 0.12 6.72
N LYS A 428 -15.38 0.27 5.62
CA LYS A 428 -16.54 1.18 5.53
C LYS A 428 -17.59 0.89 6.60
N ILE A 429 -17.90 -0.38 6.82
CA ILE A 429 -18.90 -0.80 7.82
C ILE A 429 -18.33 -0.96 9.22
N ASN A 430 -17.11 -0.49 9.51
CA ASN A 430 -16.43 -0.69 10.80
C ASN A 430 -16.50 -2.15 11.28
N PHE A 431 -16.19 -3.08 10.38
CA PHE A 431 -16.18 -4.51 10.68
C PHE A 431 -15.06 -4.84 11.66
N TYR A 432 -15.37 -5.55 12.74
CA TYR A 432 -14.37 -6.05 13.68
C TYR A 432 -13.96 -7.47 13.28
N PRO A 433 -12.70 -7.70 12.88
CA PRO A 433 -12.25 -9.05 12.58
C PRO A 433 -12.14 -9.87 13.88
N GLY A 434 -12.77 -11.04 13.89
CA GLY A 434 -12.54 -12.05 14.92
C GLY A 434 -11.26 -12.84 14.64
N THR A 435 -10.83 -13.66 15.61
CA THR A 435 -9.58 -14.43 15.53
C THR A 435 -9.46 -15.28 14.27
N SER A 436 -10.58 -15.79 13.72
CA SER A 436 -10.58 -16.65 12.53
C SER A 436 -10.99 -15.95 11.23
N THR A 437 -11.20 -14.63 11.25
CA THR A 437 -11.73 -13.89 10.08
C THR A 437 -10.90 -14.10 8.82
N PHE A 438 -9.57 -13.95 8.89
CA PHE A 438 -8.72 -14.08 7.70
C PHE A 438 -8.63 -15.52 7.18
N ARG A 439 -8.73 -16.51 8.06
CA ARG A 439 -8.87 -17.92 7.66
C ARG A 439 -10.15 -18.13 6.85
N THR A 440 -11.27 -17.59 7.33
CA THR A 440 -12.54 -17.63 6.60
C THR A 440 -12.41 -16.93 5.26
N TRP A 441 -11.89 -15.70 5.23
CA TRP A 441 -11.76 -14.92 3.99
C TRP A 441 -10.89 -15.60 2.93
N VAL A 442 -9.72 -16.14 3.30
CA VAL A 442 -8.90 -16.91 2.35
C VAL A 442 -9.63 -18.16 1.85
N SER A 443 -10.40 -18.82 2.72
CA SER A 443 -11.20 -19.98 2.30
C SER A 443 -12.30 -19.59 1.32
N GLU A 444 -12.97 -18.46 1.53
CA GLU A 444 -14.04 -18.01 0.65
C GLU A 444 -13.53 -17.42 -0.66
N ALA A 445 -12.35 -16.78 -0.64
CA ALA A 445 -11.63 -16.41 -1.84
C ALA A 445 -11.29 -17.67 -2.68
N HIS A 446 -10.87 -18.76 -2.02
CA HIS A 446 -10.64 -20.04 -2.70
C HIS A 446 -11.94 -20.63 -3.28
N ASN A 447 -13.04 -20.60 -2.53
CA ASN A 447 -14.36 -21.05 -3.01
C ASN A 447 -14.89 -20.23 -4.18
N SER A 448 -14.46 -18.97 -4.29
CA SER A 448 -14.80 -18.03 -5.37
C SER A 448 -13.78 -18.06 -6.53
N ASN A 449 -12.92 -19.09 -6.57
CA ASN A 449 -11.85 -19.28 -7.57
C ASN A 449 -10.86 -18.10 -7.66
N GLN A 450 -10.66 -17.39 -6.55
CA GLN A 450 -9.71 -16.30 -6.39
C GLN A 450 -8.73 -16.53 -5.23
N PRO A 451 -8.15 -17.73 -5.06
CA PRO A 451 -7.27 -17.99 -3.94
C PRO A 451 -6.01 -17.13 -3.99
N PRO A 452 -5.72 -16.39 -2.91
CA PRO A 452 -4.52 -15.57 -2.84
C PRO A 452 -3.26 -16.43 -2.79
N MET A 453 -2.30 -16.10 -3.66
CA MET A 453 -0.93 -16.62 -3.75
C MET A 453 -0.83 -18.10 -4.13
N TYR A 454 -1.92 -18.70 -4.61
CA TYR A 454 -2.01 -20.15 -4.76
C TYR A 454 -1.46 -20.68 -6.08
N TYR A 455 -1.88 -20.13 -7.21
CA TYR A 455 -1.60 -20.71 -8.54
C TYR A 455 -0.21 -20.41 -9.07
N LYS A 456 0.47 -21.38 -9.69
CA LYS A 456 1.80 -21.23 -10.28
C LYS A 456 1.86 -20.12 -11.34
N LEU A 457 0.82 -19.99 -12.15
CA LEU A 457 0.74 -18.98 -13.22
C LEU A 457 0.09 -17.67 -12.75
N GLY A 458 0.00 -17.47 -11.44
CA GLY A 458 -0.74 -16.35 -10.86
C GLY A 458 -2.26 -16.54 -10.97
N ARG A 459 -2.99 -15.62 -10.37
CA ARG A 459 -4.44 -15.52 -10.56
C ARG A 459 -4.72 -14.99 -11.97
N ASP A 460 -5.82 -15.45 -12.55
CA ASP A 460 -6.36 -14.81 -13.74
C ASP A 460 -6.62 -13.34 -13.42
N MET A 461 -6.27 -12.46 -14.36
CA MET A 461 -6.53 -11.04 -14.26
C MET A 461 -8.04 -10.78 -14.37
N VAL A 462 -8.79 -11.65 -15.05
CA VAL A 462 -10.25 -11.57 -15.04
C VAL A 462 -10.78 -12.22 -13.78
N THR A 463 -11.48 -11.43 -12.97
CA THR A 463 -12.21 -11.95 -11.81
C THR A 463 -13.25 -12.97 -12.29
N PRO A 464 -13.23 -14.22 -11.80
CA PRO A 464 -14.16 -15.26 -12.24
C PRO A 464 -15.62 -14.84 -12.03
N SER A 465 -16.36 -14.81 -13.14
CA SER A 465 -17.78 -14.45 -13.17
C SER A 465 -18.69 -15.65 -13.49
N ASP A 466 -18.16 -16.88 -13.42
CA ASP A 466 -19.01 -18.06 -13.54
C ASP A 466 -20.00 -18.13 -12.39
N THR A 467 -21.16 -18.75 -12.63
CA THR A 467 -22.29 -18.75 -11.70
C THR A 467 -21.90 -19.25 -10.31
N LEU A 468 -21.01 -20.25 -10.22
CA LEU A 468 -20.62 -20.81 -8.93
C LEU A 468 -19.70 -19.84 -8.19
N SER A 469 -18.64 -19.35 -8.83
CA SER A 469 -17.70 -18.40 -8.21
C SER A 469 -18.41 -17.13 -7.76
N PHE A 470 -19.29 -16.56 -8.59
CA PHE A 470 -20.06 -15.38 -8.24
C PHE A 470 -21.07 -15.65 -7.11
N SER A 471 -21.72 -16.83 -7.09
CA SER A 471 -22.61 -17.21 -5.99
C SER A 471 -21.87 -17.34 -4.66
N GLN A 472 -20.63 -17.85 -4.64
CA GLN A 472 -19.82 -17.95 -3.42
C GLN A 472 -19.34 -16.57 -2.96
N LEU A 473 -18.93 -15.71 -3.90
CA LEU A 473 -18.51 -14.35 -3.60
C LEU A 473 -19.64 -13.55 -2.95
N THR A 474 -20.83 -13.57 -3.56
CA THR A 474 -22.02 -12.87 -3.07
C THR A 474 -22.54 -13.42 -1.75
N LYS A 475 -22.62 -14.76 -1.62
CA LYS A 475 -22.97 -15.42 -0.37
C LYS A 475 -22.05 -14.96 0.75
N THR A 476 -20.75 -14.91 0.49
CA THR A 476 -19.78 -14.55 1.51
C THR A 476 -19.92 -13.08 1.94
N VAL A 477 -20.16 -12.14 1.01
CA VAL A 477 -20.35 -10.72 1.38
C VAL A 477 -21.59 -10.58 2.25
N ARG A 478 -22.67 -11.23 1.80
CA ARG A 478 -23.94 -11.24 2.49
C ARG A 478 -23.82 -11.83 3.90
N GLU A 479 -23.34 -13.06 4.03
CA GLU A 479 -23.41 -13.83 5.27
C GLU A 479 -22.28 -13.49 6.25
N THR A 480 -21.09 -13.16 5.76
CA THR A 480 -19.89 -12.95 6.62
C THR A 480 -19.56 -11.49 6.88
N MET A 481 -20.17 -10.56 6.14
CA MET A 481 -19.97 -9.12 6.36
C MET A 481 -21.27 -8.42 6.71
N PHE A 482 -22.29 -8.51 5.85
CA PHE A 482 -23.48 -7.67 5.97
C PHE A 482 -24.50 -8.16 6.98
N LEU A 483 -24.66 -9.48 7.12
CA LEU A 483 -25.55 -10.09 8.11
C LEU A 483 -24.85 -10.46 9.42
N ASP A 484 -23.55 -10.20 9.53
CA ASP A 484 -22.77 -10.46 10.73
C ASP A 484 -22.65 -9.19 11.57
N GLN A 485 -23.54 -9.05 12.57
CA GLN A 485 -23.46 -7.99 13.56
C GLN A 485 -22.69 -8.51 14.76
N LYS A 486 -21.67 -7.76 15.20
CA LYS A 486 -20.96 -8.07 16.44
C LYS A 486 -21.91 -7.92 17.62
N THR A 487 -22.20 -9.03 18.30
CA THR A 487 -23.16 -9.08 19.42
C THR A 487 -22.49 -9.04 20.79
N ASN A 488 -21.22 -9.42 20.87
CA ASN A 488 -20.40 -9.46 22.06
C ASN A 488 -19.09 -8.71 21.84
N MET A 489 -19.01 -7.48 22.38
CA MET A 489 -17.82 -6.63 22.30
C MET A 489 -16.57 -7.20 22.97
N PHE A 490 -16.71 -8.20 23.86
CA PHE A 490 -15.61 -8.80 24.61
C PHE A 490 -15.17 -10.17 24.07
N SER A 491 -15.85 -10.67 23.05
CA SER A 491 -15.47 -11.93 22.41
C SER A 491 -14.59 -11.65 21.19
N ASP A 492 -13.35 -12.10 21.23
CA ASP A 492 -12.43 -12.05 20.08
C ASP A 492 -12.83 -13.07 18.98
N TRP A 493 -13.75 -13.98 19.27
CA TRP A 493 -14.29 -14.93 18.29
C TRP A 493 -15.51 -14.38 17.55
N ASP A 494 -16.11 -13.31 18.06
CA ASP A 494 -17.30 -12.69 17.48
C ASP A 494 -16.88 -11.59 16.51
N ALA A 495 -16.94 -11.88 15.21
CA ALA A 495 -16.69 -10.90 14.17
C ALA A 495 -17.96 -10.09 13.88
N GLY A 496 -17.90 -9.16 12.93
CA GLY A 496 -19.07 -8.40 12.48
C GLY A 496 -18.92 -6.90 12.62
N TRP A 497 -19.83 -6.15 12.02
CA TRP A 497 -19.91 -4.69 12.21
C TRP A 497 -20.50 -4.36 13.58
N GLY A 498 -20.00 -3.29 14.20
CA GLY A 498 -20.37 -2.87 15.54
C GLY A 498 -21.25 -1.63 15.60
N SER A 499 -21.41 -1.10 16.81
CA SER A 499 -22.24 0.09 17.08
C SER A 499 -21.71 1.36 16.42
N GLU A 500 -20.41 1.47 16.17
CA GLU A 500 -19.80 2.61 15.47
C GLU A 500 -20.38 2.80 14.06
N PHE A 501 -20.62 1.70 13.33
CA PHE A 501 -21.29 1.78 12.04
C PHE A 501 -22.74 2.25 12.18
N LEU A 502 -23.49 1.70 13.13
CA LEU A 502 -24.85 2.15 13.44
C LEU A 502 -24.91 3.64 13.82
N PHE A 503 -23.89 4.18 14.49
CA PHE A 503 -23.87 5.59 14.87
C PHE A 503 -23.48 6.53 13.73
N SER A 504 -22.92 6.00 12.64
CA SER A 504 -22.56 6.79 11.46
C SER A 504 -23.72 7.01 10.48
N LEU A 505 -24.80 6.23 10.59
CA LEU A 505 -25.92 6.25 9.66
C LEU A 505 -27.09 7.13 10.14
N ASP A 506 -27.86 7.65 9.19
CA ASP A 506 -29.07 8.44 9.46
C ASP A 506 -30.29 7.56 9.77
N PHE A 507 -30.68 7.52 11.04
CA PHE A 507 -31.86 6.78 11.51
C PHE A 507 -33.08 7.69 11.79
N SER A 508 -33.13 8.90 11.22
CA SER A 508 -34.25 9.83 11.39
C SER A 508 -35.58 9.30 10.82
N SER A 509 -35.49 8.47 9.78
CA SER A 509 -36.60 7.74 9.16
C SER A 509 -36.07 6.52 8.40
N GLN A 510 -36.95 5.59 8.02
CA GLN A 510 -36.59 4.45 7.17
C GLN A 510 -36.04 4.92 5.83
N GLU A 511 -36.68 5.92 5.20
CA GLU A 511 -36.22 6.49 3.94
C GLU A 511 -34.81 7.09 4.06
N ALA A 512 -34.55 7.86 5.12
CA ALA A 512 -33.24 8.45 5.36
C ALA A 512 -32.15 7.37 5.52
N LEU A 513 -32.44 6.32 6.30
CA LEU A 513 -31.54 5.18 6.48
C LEU A 513 -31.24 4.48 5.15
N ILE A 514 -32.27 4.22 4.34
CA ILE A 514 -32.11 3.55 3.05
C ILE A 514 -31.24 4.41 2.12
N LYS A 515 -31.53 5.71 1.98
CA LYS A 515 -30.74 6.62 1.15
C LYS A 515 -29.29 6.66 1.58
N ASP A 516 -29.07 6.77 2.88
CA ASP A 516 -27.74 6.89 3.46
C ASP A 516 -26.90 5.62 3.23
N VAL A 517 -27.48 4.43 3.45
CA VAL A 517 -26.82 3.16 3.17
C VAL A 517 -26.51 2.98 1.68
N PHE A 518 -27.43 3.37 0.79
CA PHE A 518 -27.23 3.28 -0.66
C PHE A 518 -26.13 4.22 -1.14
N MET A 519 -26.15 5.49 -0.73
CA MET A 519 -25.10 6.43 -1.08
C MET A 519 -23.75 5.97 -0.57
N PHE A 520 -23.67 5.47 0.66
CA PHE A 520 -22.41 5.08 1.27
C PHE A 520 -21.83 3.75 0.73
N LEU A 521 -22.65 2.72 0.52
CA LEU A 521 -22.15 1.41 0.10
C LEU A 521 -22.17 1.20 -1.42
N VAL A 522 -23.09 1.87 -2.12
CA VAL A 522 -23.33 1.68 -3.56
C VAL A 522 -22.91 2.90 -4.37
N GLY A 523 -22.87 4.09 -3.77
CA GLY A 523 -22.49 5.34 -4.45
C GLY A 523 -23.60 5.94 -5.30
N ARG A 524 -24.88 5.59 -5.08
CA ARG A 524 -26.02 6.17 -5.80
C ARG A 524 -27.24 6.32 -4.89
N GLU A 525 -28.17 7.17 -5.30
CA GLU A 525 -29.48 7.24 -4.65
C GLU A 525 -30.29 5.96 -4.93
N PRO A 526 -31.09 5.48 -3.97
CA PRO A 526 -32.04 4.41 -4.19
C PRO A 526 -33.17 4.89 -5.10
N THR A 527 -33.65 4.01 -5.96
CA THR A 527 -34.84 4.22 -6.79
C THR A 527 -36.10 4.33 -5.92
N ALA A 528 -37.16 4.94 -6.46
CA ALA A 528 -38.44 5.04 -5.75
C ALA A 528 -39.02 3.68 -5.32
N ASN A 529 -38.79 2.63 -6.13
CA ASN A 529 -39.21 1.26 -5.81
C ASN A 529 -38.37 0.65 -4.68
N GLU A 530 -37.06 0.88 -4.67
CA GLU A 530 -36.17 0.46 -3.58
C GLU A 530 -36.57 1.12 -2.26
N ILE A 531 -36.79 2.44 -2.26
CA ILE A 531 -37.26 3.17 -1.06
C ILE A 531 -38.58 2.60 -0.57
N THR A 532 -39.58 2.49 -1.45
CA THR A 532 -40.93 2.04 -1.07
C THR A 532 -40.92 0.61 -0.56
N GLY A 533 -40.23 -0.29 -1.28
CA GLY A 533 -40.13 -1.71 -0.92
C GLY A 533 -39.42 -1.92 0.41
N LEU A 534 -38.23 -1.33 0.57
CA LEU A 534 -37.43 -1.47 1.79
C LEU A 534 -38.08 -0.79 3.00
N SER A 535 -38.71 0.38 2.81
CA SER A 535 -39.45 1.05 3.90
C SER A 535 -40.63 0.19 4.36
N THR A 536 -41.32 -0.48 3.43
CA THR A 536 -42.45 -1.36 3.76
C THR A 536 -42.01 -2.55 4.62
N VAL A 537 -40.89 -3.20 4.28
CA VAL A 537 -40.41 -4.38 5.02
C VAL A 537 -39.69 -4.02 6.33
N THR A 538 -39.31 -2.75 6.51
CA THR A 538 -38.65 -2.26 7.73
C THR A 538 -39.56 -1.41 8.63
N ILE A 539 -40.83 -1.24 8.27
CA ILE A 539 -41.76 -0.32 8.94
C ILE A 539 -42.00 -0.68 10.41
N ASP A 540 -41.95 -1.96 10.75
CA ASP A 540 -42.21 -2.46 12.10
C ASP A 540 -41.01 -2.30 13.05
N TYR A 541 -39.82 -1.92 12.53
CA TYR A 541 -38.64 -1.70 13.36
C TYR A 541 -38.64 -0.29 13.96
N ASP A 542 -38.61 -0.21 15.28
CA ASP A 542 -38.45 1.06 16.00
C ASP A 542 -37.00 1.56 15.90
N LEU A 543 -36.78 2.53 15.01
CA LEU A 543 -35.46 3.14 14.78
C LEU A 543 -34.93 3.96 15.97
N LYS A 544 -35.59 3.96 17.13
CA LYS A 544 -35.06 4.53 18.39
C LYS A 544 -34.24 3.52 19.20
N SER A 545 -34.47 2.22 19.03
CA SER A 545 -33.77 1.15 19.75
C SER A 545 -32.59 0.62 18.94
N ASN A 546 -31.40 0.53 19.54
CA ASN A 546 -30.20 0.04 18.84
C ASN A 546 -30.34 -1.39 18.31
N ASP A 547 -31.05 -2.28 19.02
CA ASP A 547 -31.33 -3.64 18.55
C ASP A 547 -32.21 -3.65 17.29
N GLN A 548 -33.23 -2.80 17.27
CA GLN A 548 -34.15 -2.69 16.14
C GLN A 548 -33.50 -1.97 14.95
N LYS A 549 -32.65 -0.97 15.20
CA LYS A 549 -31.79 -0.35 14.18
C LYS A 549 -30.92 -1.39 13.48
N GLY A 550 -30.26 -2.26 14.26
CA GLY A 550 -29.44 -3.35 13.72
C GLY A 550 -30.24 -4.28 12.80
N LYS A 551 -31.43 -4.70 13.23
CA LYS A 551 -32.33 -5.55 12.42
C LYS A 551 -32.81 -4.87 11.14
N ALA A 552 -33.21 -3.60 11.22
CA ALA A 552 -33.60 -2.84 10.03
C ALA A 552 -32.43 -2.71 9.04
N LEU A 553 -31.24 -2.41 9.55
CA LEU A 553 -30.03 -2.30 8.75
C LEU A 553 -29.68 -3.63 8.08
N MET A 554 -29.74 -4.77 8.79
CA MET A 554 -29.49 -6.10 8.20
C MET A 554 -30.41 -6.40 7.02
N VAL A 555 -31.69 -6.01 7.07
CA VAL A 555 -32.62 -6.18 5.94
C VAL A 555 -32.18 -5.35 4.73
N ILE A 556 -31.76 -4.11 4.96
CA ILE A 556 -31.28 -3.21 3.90
C ILE A 556 -29.95 -3.73 3.32
N LEU A 557 -29.01 -4.16 4.17
CA LEU A 557 -27.74 -4.72 3.75
C LEU A 557 -27.90 -6.05 3.00
N ASP A 558 -28.88 -6.90 3.38
CA ASP A 558 -29.21 -8.11 2.59
C ASP A 558 -29.59 -7.71 1.16
N TYR A 559 -30.41 -6.67 0.99
CA TYR A 559 -30.75 -6.17 -0.33
C TYR A 559 -29.53 -5.62 -1.08
N VAL A 560 -28.75 -4.75 -0.44
CA VAL A 560 -27.53 -4.15 -1.03
C VAL A 560 -26.51 -5.21 -1.44
N SER A 561 -26.40 -6.32 -0.70
CA SER A 561 -25.52 -7.45 -1.06
C SER A 561 -25.83 -8.06 -2.42
N ARG A 562 -27.00 -7.80 -3.00
CA ARG A 562 -27.46 -8.38 -4.27
C ARG A 562 -27.35 -7.42 -5.45
N LEU A 563 -26.92 -6.18 -5.20
CA LEU A 563 -26.73 -5.16 -6.21
C LEU A 563 -25.42 -5.40 -6.97
N SER A 564 -25.46 -5.40 -8.29
CA SER A 564 -24.28 -5.64 -9.13
C SER A 564 -23.24 -4.54 -8.98
N GLU A 565 -23.68 -3.31 -8.68
CA GLU A 565 -22.86 -2.13 -8.44
C GLU A 565 -21.86 -2.32 -7.30
N LEU A 566 -22.15 -3.21 -6.35
CA LEU A 566 -21.24 -3.55 -5.27
C LEU A 566 -20.00 -4.30 -5.81
N TYR A 567 -20.19 -5.18 -6.80
CA TYR A 567 -19.21 -6.13 -7.31
C TYR A 567 -18.43 -5.65 -8.53
N ILE A 568 -18.84 -4.53 -9.12
CA ILE A 568 -18.26 -4.00 -10.36
C ILE A 568 -17.73 -2.60 -10.08
N THR A 569 -16.56 -2.28 -10.62
CA THR A 569 -16.07 -0.90 -10.68
C THR A 569 -16.97 -0.11 -11.64
N TRP A 570 -17.57 0.96 -11.16
CA TRP A 570 -18.50 1.75 -11.95
C TRP A 570 -17.78 2.68 -12.93
N LYS A 571 -18.56 3.13 -13.91
CA LYS A 571 -18.28 4.26 -14.78
C LYS A 571 -19.20 5.41 -14.35
N PRO A 572 -18.71 6.65 -14.19
CA PRO A 572 -19.58 7.84 -14.08
C PRO A 572 -20.54 7.92 -15.28
N GLU A 573 -21.79 8.32 -15.05
CA GLU A 573 -22.84 8.42 -16.11
C GLU A 573 -22.90 9.78 -16.79
#